data_AF-A0A945Y137-F1
#
_entry.id   AF-A0A945Y137-F1
#
_cell.length_a   1.000
_cell.length_b   1.000
_cell.length_c   1.000
_cell.angle_alpha   90.00
_cell.angle_beta   90.00
_cell.angle_gamma   90.00
#
_symmetry.space_group_name_H-M   'P 1'
#
loop_
_entity.id
_entity.type
_entity.pdbx_description
1 polymer ?
#
loop_
_entity_poly.entity_id
_entity_poly.type
_entity_poly.pdbx_seq_one_letter_code
_entity_poly.pdbx_strand_id
1 'polypeptide(L)'
;MTIVQTVTGPIDSSQLGRVLMHEHLAVGYPGWESATNDQLDAVEMLKVCVDHLEELKDLGYSSLVDPCPSDLGRDPELMVAAAEATGFNIICAVGLYHEAEGSKHWHFRSRFEDLTPVLTELYVDELTNGIGSTGIKPGIIKAATGPHEATG
;
A
#
# COMPACT_ATOMS: atom_id res chain seq x y z
N MET A 1 -9.45 -1.48 -24.19
CA MET A 1 -9.58 -1.90 -22.79
C MET A 1 -8.30 -1.49 -22.10
N THR A 2 -8.40 -0.62 -21.10
CA THR A 2 -7.27 -0.18 -20.28
C THR A 2 -7.42 -0.92 -18.96
N ILE A 3 -6.41 -1.69 -18.56
CA ILE A 3 -6.46 -2.51 -17.36
C ILE A 3 -5.89 -1.74 -16.17
N VAL A 4 -6.53 -1.89 -15.00
CA VAL A 4 -6.02 -1.42 -13.71
C VAL A 4 -5.83 -2.60 -12.79
N GLN A 5 -4.65 -2.70 -12.19
CA GLN A 5 -4.33 -3.75 -11.24
C GLN A 5 -4.87 -3.37 -9.84
N THR A 6 -5.76 -4.20 -9.30
CA THR A 6 -6.24 -4.10 -7.92
C THR A 6 -5.67 -5.24 -7.08
N VAL A 7 -5.84 -5.18 -5.76
CA VAL A 7 -5.38 -6.22 -4.84
C VAL A 7 -6.08 -7.57 -5.07
N THR A 8 -7.31 -7.56 -5.59
CA THR A 8 -8.07 -8.77 -5.98
C THR A 8 -7.91 -9.15 -7.45
N GLY A 9 -7.00 -8.49 -8.18
CA GLY A 9 -6.69 -8.79 -9.58
C GLY A 9 -6.97 -7.64 -10.56
N PRO A 10 -6.70 -7.84 -11.86
CA PRO A 10 -6.91 -6.82 -12.88
C PRO A 10 -8.40 -6.60 -13.17
N ILE A 11 -8.79 -5.33 -13.30
CA ILE A 11 -10.13 -4.90 -13.74
C ILE A 11 -10.01 -4.00 -14.98
N ASP A 12 -11.08 -3.87 -15.77
CA ASP A 12 -11.14 -2.83 -16.81
C ASP A 12 -11.35 -1.46 -16.14
N SER A 13 -10.70 -0.41 -16.66
CA SER A 13 -10.78 0.94 -16.10
C SER A 13 -12.21 1.48 -16.01
N SER A 14 -13.14 0.98 -16.83
CA SER A 14 -14.57 1.32 -16.74
C SER A 14 -15.25 0.84 -15.45
N GLN A 15 -14.64 -0.11 -14.73
CA GLN A 15 -15.16 -0.66 -13.47
C GLN A 15 -14.74 0.15 -12.24
N LEU A 16 -13.87 1.16 -12.39
CA LEU A 16 -13.38 1.96 -11.26
C LEU A 16 -14.47 2.82 -10.60
N GLY A 17 -15.48 3.26 -11.36
CA GLY A 17 -16.48 4.21 -10.88
C GLY A 17 -15.84 5.46 -10.27
N ARG A 18 -16.29 5.87 -9.08
CA ARG A 18 -15.75 7.06 -8.38
C ARG A 18 -14.61 6.65 -7.45
N VAL A 19 -13.47 7.33 -7.58
CA VAL A 19 -12.19 6.93 -6.98
C VAL A 19 -11.71 7.96 -5.96
N LEU A 20 -11.28 7.49 -4.78
CA LEU A 20 -10.43 8.26 -3.87
C LEU A 20 -8.97 7.98 -4.19
N MET A 21 -8.22 9.00 -4.60
CA MET A 21 -6.88 8.81 -5.19
C MET A 21 -5.74 8.67 -4.17
N HIS A 22 -6.00 8.90 -2.89
CA HIS A 22 -5.00 8.78 -1.82
C HIS A 22 -5.71 8.59 -0.48
N GLU A 23 -5.84 7.35 -0.03
CA GLU A 23 -6.36 6.98 1.29
C GLU A 23 -5.43 5.95 1.95
N HIS A 24 -5.63 5.64 3.22
CA HIS A 24 -4.91 4.56 3.88
C HIS A 24 -5.87 3.71 4.70
N LEU A 25 -5.84 2.39 4.50
CA LEU A 25 -6.58 1.45 5.35
C LEU A 25 -5.91 1.30 6.71
N ALA A 26 -4.58 1.26 6.70
CA ALA A 26 -3.75 1.22 7.90
C ALA A 26 -2.40 1.91 7.63
N VAL A 27 -1.82 2.48 8.68
CA VAL A 27 -0.51 3.14 8.66
C VAL A 27 0.25 2.73 9.92
N GLY A 28 1.51 2.32 9.74
CA GLY A 28 2.42 2.00 10.83
C GLY A 28 3.80 2.62 10.58
N TYR A 29 4.19 3.59 11.41
CA TYR A 29 5.52 4.20 11.31
C TYR A 29 6.62 3.19 11.69
N PRO A 30 7.79 3.21 11.02
CA PRO A 30 8.88 2.28 11.32
C PRO A 30 9.16 2.13 12.82
N GLY A 31 9.10 0.91 13.34
CA GLY A 31 9.28 0.61 14.76
C GLY A 31 7.99 0.51 15.57
N TRP A 32 6.82 0.79 14.96
CA TRP A 32 5.52 0.58 15.60
C TRP A 32 5.35 -0.86 16.08
N GLU A 33 5.91 -1.83 15.34
CA GLU A 33 5.88 -3.25 15.68
C GLU A 33 6.63 -3.60 16.98
N SER A 34 7.46 -2.67 17.49
CA SER A 34 8.16 -2.83 18.77
C SER A 34 7.33 -2.38 19.98
N ALA A 35 6.15 -1.78 19.78
CA ALA A 35 5.26 -1.35 20.85
C ALA A 35 4.51 -2.54 21.47
N THR A 36 5.07 -3.11 22.54
CA THR A 36 4.49 -4.32 23.18
C THR A 36 3.20 -4.06 23.97
N ASN A 37 2.90 -2.81 24.26
CA ASN A 37 1.70 -2.35 24.98
C ASN A 37 0.57 -1.88 24.05
N ASP A 38 0.80 -1.87 22.74
CA ASP A 38 -0.14 -1.36 21.74
C ASP A 38 -0.19 -2.36 20.57
N GLN A 39 -0.83 -3.50 20.85
CA GLN A 39 -1.00 -4.56 19.86
C GLN A 39 -2.30 -4.33 19.12
N LEU A 40 -2.18 -4.11 17.81
CA LEU A 40 -3.33 -4.02 16.94
C LEU A 40 -3.96 -5.41 16.75
N ASP A 41 -5.26 -5.51 16.96
CA ASP A 41 -6.03 -6.70 16.65
C ASP A 41 -6.43 -6.70 15.17
N ALA A 42 -5.96 -7.68 14.41
CA ALA A 42 -6.21 -7.77 12.97
C ALA A 42 -7.70 -7.89 12.61
N VAL A 43 -8.50 -8.52 13.48
CA VAL A 43 -9.96 -8.65 13.27
C VAL A 43 -10.64 -7.31 13.49
N GLU A 44 -10.23 -6.56 14.52
CA GLU A 44 -10.72 -5.21 14.77
C GLU A 44 -10.33 -4.25 13.64
N MET A 45 -9.08 -4.29 13.19
CA MET A 45 -8.61 -3.48 12.05
C MET A 45 -9.42 -3.74 10.79
N LEU A 46 -9.63 -5.02 10.44
CA LEU A 46 -10.44 -5.40 9.28
C LEU A 46 -11.87 -4.89 9.42
N LYS A 47 -12.48 -5.04 10.60
CA LYS A 47 -13.84 -4.55 10.86
C LYS A 47 -13.94 -3.03 10.62
N VAL A 48 -13.00 -2.25 11.15
CA VAL A 48 -12.97 -0.79 10.96
C VAL A 48 -12.82 -0.42 9.48
N CYS A 49 -11.93 -1.11 8.75
CA CYS A 49 -11.76 -0.90 7.31
C CYS A 49 -13.06 -1.19 6.54
N VAL A 50 -13.70 -2.32 6.81
CA VAL A 50 -14.95 -2.73 6.16
C VAL A 50 -16.07 -1.73 6.44
N ASP A 51 -16.26 -1.31 7.69
CA ASP A 51 -17.29 -0.36 8.06
C ASP A 51 -17.16 0.96 7.28
N HIS A 52 -15.95 1.53 7.20
CA HIS A 52 -15.70 2.77 6.45
C HIS A 52 -15.82 2.60 4.93
N LEU A 53 -15.41 1.45 4.38
CA LEU A 53 -15.58 1.18 2.95
C LEU A 53 -17.07 1.06 2.56
N GLU A 54 -17.92 0.48 3.41
CA GLU A 54 -19.36 0.46 3.21
C GLU A 54 -19.98 1.87 3.28
N GLU A 55 -19.53 2.72 4.22
CA GLU A 55 -19.92 4.13 4.25
C GLU A 55 -19.55 4.87 2.95
N LEU A 56 -18.36 4.60 2.40
CA LEU A 56 -17.93 5.17 1.12
C LEU A 56 -18.77 4.66 -0.06
N LYS A 57 -19.19 3.40 -0.04
CA LYS A 57 -20.11 2.84 -1.05
C LYS A 57 -21.47 3.54 -1.03
N ASP A 58 -22.02 3.81 0.15
CA ASP A 58 -23.26 4.58 0.30
C ASP A 58 -23.15 6.01 -0.26
N LEU A 59 -21.94 6.58 -0.27
CA LEU A 59 -21.61 7.87 -0.90
C LEU A 59 -21.31 7.78 -2.40
N GLY A 60 -21.41 6.59 -2.98
CA GLY A 60 -21.22 6.33 -4.42
C GLY A 60 -19.76 6.16 -4.85
N TYR A 61 -18.84 5.88 -3.92
CA TYR A 61 -17.48 5.47 -4.24
C TYR A 61 -17.41 3.95 -4.44
N SER A 62 -16.48 3.53 -5.29
CA SER A 62 -16.27 2.12 -5.61
C SER A 62 -14.80 1.73 -5.64
N SER A 63 -13.90 2.71 -5.60
CA SER A 63 -12.46 2.45 -5.62
C SER A 63 -11.69 3.42 -4.73
N LEU A 64 -10.58 2.94 -4.20
CA LEU A 64 -9.55 3.81 -3.65
C LEU A 64 -8.16 3.34 -4.07
N VAL A 65 -7.22 4.27 -3.98
CA VAL A 65 -5.79 4.01 -4.06
C VAL A 65 -5.23 4.12 -2.65
N ASP A 66 -4.62 3.05 -2.17
CA ASP A 66 -3.82 3.06 -0.94
C ASP A 66 -2.34 3.14 -1.31
N PRO A 67 -1.72 4.34 -1.22
CA PRO A 67 -0.33 4.52 -1.56
C PRO A 67 0.60 4.21 -0.39
N CYS A 68 0.17 3.45 0.63
CA CYS A 68 1.01 3.03 1.73
C CYS A 68 2.21 2.21 1.20
N PRO A 69 3.44 2.74 1.30
CA PRO A 69 4.64 2.06 0.80
C PRO A 69 5.10 0.94 1.74
N SER A 70 6.06 0.15 1.29
CA SER A 70 6.58 -1.02 2.04
C SER A 70 7.17 -0.68 3.42
N ASP A 71 7.55 0.57 3.64
CA ASP A 71 8.17 1.06 4.86
C ASP A 71 7.27 1.88 5.78
N LEU A 72 5.96 1.90 5.51
CA LEU A 72 4.97 2.61 6.34
C LEU A 72 3.85 1.68 6.84
N GLY A 73 4.15 0.39 6.98
CA GLY A 73 3.23 -0.61 7.51
C GLY A 73 2.22 -1.14 6.49
N ARG A 74 2.55 -1.13 5.19
CA ARG A 74 1.71 -1.71 4.13
C ARG A 74 1.34 -3.17 4.45
N ASP A 75 0.04 -3.44 4.48
CA ASP A 75 -0.53 -4.77 4.68
C ASP A 75 -1.43 -5.15 3.47
N PRO A 76 -0.89 -5.88 2.47
CA PRO A 76 -1.67 -6.25 1.30
C PRO A 76 -2.73 -7.33 1.60
N GLU A 77 -2.56 -8.12 2.66
CA GLU A 77 -3.53 -9.17 3.02
C GLU A 77 -4.78 -8.53 3.67
N LEU A 78 -4.59 -7.53 4.53
CA LEU A 78 -5.70 -6.69 5.03
C LEU A 78 -6.46 -6.02 3.88
N MET A 79 -5.75 -5.48 2.89
CA MET A 79 -6.37 -4.85 1.72
C MET A 79 -7.21 -5.85 0.92
N VAL A 80 -6.73 -7.09 0.71
CA VAL A 80 -7.51 -8.15 0.05
C VAL A 80 -8.74 -8.51 0.87
N ALA A 81 -8.58 -8.76 2.18
CA ALA A 81 -9.70 -9.11 3.05
C ALA A 81 -10.79 -8.03 3.05
N ALA A 82 -10.41 -6.75 3.08
CA ALA A 82 -11.34 -5.63 3.00
C ALA A 82 -12.00 -5.53 1.62
N ALA A 83 -11.25 -5.69 0.52
CA ALA A 83 -11.78 -5.69 -0.84
C ALA A 83 -12.79 -6.84 -1.07
N GLU A 84 -12.46 -8.06 -0.62
CA GLU A 84 -13.34 -9.23 -0.76
C GLU A 84 -14.61 -9.10 0.07
N ALA A 85 -14.51 -8.55 1.29
CA ALA A 85 -15.66 -8.37 2.17
C ALA A 85 -16.67 -7.34 1.63
N THR A 86 -16.20 -6.32 0.91
CA THR A 86 -17.01 -5.15 0.52
C THR A 86 -17.29 -5.08 -0.98
N GLY A 87 -16.49 -5.75 -1.81
CA GLY A 87 -16.47 -5.56 -3.27
C GLY A 87 -15.87 -4.21 -3.71
N PHE A 88 -15.19 -3.49 -2.81
CA PHE A 88 -14.51 -2.23 -3.13
C PHE A 88 -13.20 -2.50 -3.87
N ASN A 89 -12.91 -1.74 -4.92
CA ASN A 89 -11.64 -1.87 -5.64
C ASN A 89 -10.53 -1.15 -4.86
N ILE A 90 -9.52 -1.89 -4.42
CA ILE A 90 -8.36 -1.31 -3.73
C ILE A 90 -7.12 -1.45 -4.61
N ILE A 91 -6.44 -0.35 -4.87
CA ILE A 91 -5.20 -0.30 -5.66
C ILE A 91 -4.06 0.01 -4.70
N CYS A 92 -3.15 -0.94 -4.48
CA CYS A 92 -1.99 -0.75 -3.61
C CYS A 92 -0.75 -0.28 -4.37
N ALA A 93 0.27 0.17 -3.64
CA ALA A 93 1.51 0.72 -4.20
C ALA A 93 2.75 -0.13 -3.89
N VAL A 94 3.75 -0.07 -4.79
CA VAL A 94 5.16 -0.24 -4.41
C VAL A 94 5.73 1.10 -3.95
N GLY A 95 6.91 1.07 -3.34
CA GLY A 95 7.72 2.27 -3.12
C GLY A 95 8.18 2.42 -1.68
N LEU A 96 8.71 3.61 -1.40
CA LEU A 96 9.16 4.06 -0.08
C LEU A 96 8.57 5.42 0.29
N TYR A 97 8.45 5.65 1.59
CA TYR A 97 8.15 6.95 2.15
C TYR A 97 9.41 7.84 2.19
N HIS A 98 9.25 9.10 2.61
CA HIS A 98 10.34 10.06 2.53
C HIS A 98 11.45 9.80 3.56
N GLU A 99 12.69 10.18 3.24
CA GLU A 99 13.87 9.70 3.99
C GLU A 99 13.89 10.02 5.49
N ALA A 100 13.22 11.09 5.93
CA ALA A 100 13.23 11.46 7.34
C ALA A 100 12.41 10.47 8.19
N GLU A 101 11.32 9.94 7.64
CA GLU A 101 10.30 9.17 8.36
C GLU A 101 10.12 7.74 7.85
N GLY A 102 10.65 7.41 6.67
CA GLY A 102 10.67 6.06 6.10
C GLY A 102 11.60 5.07 6.83
N SER A 103 11.63 3.83 6.35
CA SER A 103 12.27 2.71 7.08
C SER A 103 13.76 2.94 7.31
N LYS A 104 14.15 2.82 8.58
CA LYS A 104 15.56 2.85 9.00
C LYS A 104 16.38 1.72 8.38
N HIS A 105 15.75 0.63 7.92
CA HIS A 105 16.43 -0.45 7.22
C HIS A 105 17.09 0.04 5.92
N TRP A 106 16.32 0.70 5.04
CA TRP A 106 16.83 1.21 3.77
C TRP A 106 17.89 2.28 4.01
N HIS A 107 17.68 3.21 4.95
CA HIS A 107 18.69 4.19 5.34
C HIS A 107 19.98 3.60 5.90
N PHE A 108 19.90 2.48 6.63
CA PHE A 108 21.10 1.81 7.11
C PHE A 108 21.82 1.10 5.97
N ARG A 109 21.07 0.43 5.09
CA ARG A 109 21.60 -0.33 3.95
C ARG A 109 22.28 0.56 2.92
N SER A 110 21.79 1.78 2.68
CA SER A 110 22.41 2.75 1.76
C SER A 110 23.83 3.17 2.15
N ARG A 111 24.26 2.91 3.39
CA ARG A 111 25.64 3.16 3.84
C ARG A 111 26.64 2.15 3.28
N PHE A 112 26.16 1.04 2.71
CA PHE A 112 26.98 -0.09 2.28
C PHE A 112 26.85 -0.39 0.78
N GLU A 113 25.79 0.05 0.12
CA GLU A 113 25.57 -0.15 -1.31
C GLU A 113 24.68 0.92 -1.94
N ASP A 114 24.71 1.04 -3.28
CA ASP A 114 23.75 1.83 -4.04
C ASP A 114 22.38 1.14 -4.02
N LEU A 115 21.39 1.82 -3.46
CA LEU A 115 20.04 1.28 -3.35
C LEU A 115 19.26 1.33 -4.66
N THR A 116 19.66 2.16 -5.62
CA THR A 116 18.92 2.34 -6.87
C THR A 116 18.65 1.02 -7.59
N PRO A 117 19.66 0.18 -7.91
CA PRO A 117 19.43 -1.12 -8.54
C PRO A 117 18.67 -2.10 -7.64
N VAL A 118 18.91 -2.07 -6.33
CA VAL A 118 18.26 -2.96 -5.36
C VAL A 118 16.76 -2.70 -5.26
N LEU A 119 16.37 -1.43 -5.09
CA LEU A 119 14.97 -1.01 -5.01
C LEU A 119 14.28 -1.15 -6.36
N THR A 120 14.97 -0.87 -7.47
CA THR A 120 14.43 -1.09 -8.81
C THR A 120 14.08 -2.56 -9.03
N GLU A 121 14.98 -3.49 -8.67
CA GLU A 121 14.72 -4.93 -8.78
C GLU A 121 13.54 -5.35 -7.90
N LEU A 122 13.50 -4.89 -6.65
CA LEU A 122 12.37 -5.14 -5.75
C LEU A 122 11.04 -4.66 -6.33
N TYR A 123 10.98 -3.42 -6.81
CA TYR A 123 9.74 -2.85 -7.36
C TYR A 123 9.28 -3.58 -8.62
N VAL A 124 10.21 -3.93 -9.51
CA VAL A 124 9.90 -4.69 -10.73
C VAL A 124 9.37 -6.08 -10.36
N ASP A 125 9.98 -6.75 -9.38
CA ASP A 125 9.51 -8.04 -8.89
C ASP A 125 8.10 -7.94 -8.29
N GLU A 126 7.83 -6.96 -7.41
CA GLU A 126 6.49 -6.78 -6.84
C GLU A 126 5.43 -6.48 -7.90
N LEU A 127 5.74 -5.63 -8.89
CA LEU A 127 4.81 -5.30 -9.98
C LEU A 127 4.56 -6.49 -10.91
N THR A 128 5.52 -7.40 -11.05
CA THR A 128 5.47 -8.50 -12.03
C THR A 128 4.98 -9.80 -11.41
N ASN A 129 5.47 -10.14 -10.22
CA ASN A 129 5.30 -11.43 -9.55
C ASN A 129 4.44 -11.33 -8.28
N GLY A 130 4.36 -10.14 -7.69
CA GLY A 130 3.56 -9.85 -6.50
C GLY A 130 4.40 -9.55 -5.27
N ILE A 131 3.78 -8.97 -4.24
CA ILE A 131 4.45 -8.59 -2.99
C ILE A 131 4.84 -9.85 -2.21
N GLY A 132 6.14 -10.10 -2.05
CA GLY A 132 6.66 -11.27 -1.33
C GLY A 132 6.09 -12.57 -1.88
N SER A 133 5.49 -13.40 -1.02
CA SER A 133 4.84 -14.65 -1.42
C SER A 133 3.33 -14.54 -1.69
N THR A 134 2.77 -13.34 -1.62
CA THR A 134 1.30 -13.15 -1.66
C THR A 134 0.71 -13.27 -3.06
N GLY A 135 1.51 -13.03 -4.11
CA GLY A 135 1.03 -12.91 -5.48
C GLY A 135 0.21 -11.64 -5.77
N ILE A 136 0.02 -10.77 -4.78
CA ILE A 136 -0.74 -9.51 -4.90
C ILE A 136 0.14 -8.47 -5.58
N LYS A 137 -0.32 -7.93 -6.71
CA LYS A 137 0.46 -7.00 -7.53
C LYS A 137 0.01 -5.55 -7.32
N PRO A 138 0.94 -4.63 -7.04
CA PRO A 138 0.62 -3.22 -6.96
C PRO A 138 0.19 -2.63 -8.31
N GLY A 139 -0.69 -1.63 -8.25
CA GLY A 139 -1.17 -0.91 -9.44
C GLY A 139 -0.52 0.45 -9.65
N ILE A 140 0.23 0.95 -8.67
CA ILE A 140 0.94 2.23 -8.73
C ILE A 140 2.33 2.14 -8.08
N ILE A 141 3.15 3.15 -8.37
CA ILE A 141 4.43 3.39 -7.70
C ILE A 141 4.28 4.67 -6.88
N LYS A 142 4.59 4.59 -5.58
CA LYS A 142 4.67 5.73 -4.68
C LYS A 142 6.11 6.21 -4.58
N ALA A 143 6.30 7.51 -4.75
CA ALA A 143 7.49 8.22 -4.34
C ALA A 143 7.09 9.35 -3.39
N ALA A 144 7.99 9.69 -2.48
CA ALA A 144 7.82 10.78 -1.54
C ALA A 144 9.05 11.69 -1.59
N THR A 145 8.95 12.89 -1.02
CA THR A 145 10.06 13.87 -0.94
C THR A 145 9.93 14.61 0.39
N GLY A 146 11.03 14.86 1.09
CA GLY A 146 11.06 15.71 2.28
C GLY A 146 11.28 17.18 1.94
N PRO A 147 11.26 18.09 2.93
CA PRO A 147 11.77 19.44 2.74
C PRO A 147 13.23 19.38 2.27
N HIS A 148 13.49 19.92 1.08
CA HIS A 148 14.80 20.10 0.45
C HIS A 148 15.42 18.92 -0.34
N GLU A 149 14.90 17.68 -0.29
CA GLU A 149 15.40 16.55 -1.12
C GLU A 149 14.28 15.61 -1.58
N ALA A 150 14.46 15.00 -2.76
CA ALA A 150 13.56 13.97 -3.29
C ALA A 150 14.12 12.58 -2.96
N THR A 151 13.31 11.73 -2.35
CA THR A 151 13.69 10.35 -1.99
C THR A 151 13.87 9.55 -3.28
N GLY A 152 15.10 9.14 -3.56
CA GLY A 152 15.49 8.27 -4.68
C GLY A 152 15.54 6.81 -4.30
#